data_AF-A0A918EGD8-F1
#
_entry.id   AF-A0A918EGD8-F1
#
_cell.length_a   1.000
_cell.length_b   1.000
_cell.length_c   1.000
_cell.angle_alpha   90.00
_cell.angle_beta   90.00
_cell.angle_gamma   90.00
#
_symmetry.space_group_name_H-M   'P 1'
#
loop_
_entity.id
_entity.type
_entity.pdbx_description
1 polymer ?
#
loop_
_entity_poly.entity_id
_entity_poly.type
_entity_poly.pdbx_seq_one_letter_code
_entity_poly.pdbx_strand_id
1 'polypeptide(L)'
;MSDRQAAPRGGRKLRSDTLRNRRRLLEAVGELAREAPDELTMQAIAARAEIGPATAYRYYSSMEEVLAAYVLSVVEELKDFTAKSTAQGRPLFDAVVDRWVDLLAEHGPALVQLRSRRGYLERLHDGNEIIAAMRDAWGPPVRGLLADIGLPEEMLEHALFLNNMIFDPREVQDLLRETSLSRREVITRLTEAYCGALRGWARAG
;
A
#
# COMPACT_ATOMS: atom_id res chain seq x y z
N MET A 1 6.39 30.47 -49.82
CA MET A 1 5.88 31.04 -48.56
C MET A 1 5.37 29.88 -47.72
N SER A 2 6.03 29.61 -46.60
CA SER A 2 5.89 28.38 -45.83
C SER A 2 4.83 28.60 -44.75
N ASP A 3 3.76 27.80 -44.80
CA ASP A 3 2.70 27.78 -43.79
C ASP A 3 3.09 26.76 -42.71
N ARG A 4 3.30 27.24 -41.47
CA ARG A 4 3.75 26.43 -40.34
C ARG A 4 2.53 26.14 -39.46
N GLN A 5 1.91 24.99 -39.68
CA GLN A 5 0.84 24.46 -38.85
C GLN A 5 1.29 24.30 -37.39
N ALA A 6 0.63 25.03 -36.48
CA ALA A 6 0.82 24.90 -35.04
C ALA A 6 -0.01 23.71 -34.49
N ALA A 7 0.65 22.77 -33.84
CA ALA A 7 0.03 21.62 -33.18
C ALA A 7 -0.79 22.01 -31.93
N PRO A 8 -1.81 21.21 -31.52
CA PRO A 8 -2.80 21.64 -30.53
C PRO A 8 -2.25 21.59 -29.10
N ARG A 9 -2.18 22.74 -28.44
CA ARG A 9 -1.81 22.90 -27.01
C ARG A 9 -2.88 22.39 -26.02
N GLY A 10 -4.01 21.88 -26.50
CA GLY A 10 -5.17 21.47 -25.67
C GLY A 10 -5.00 20.13 -24.94
N GLY A 11 -4.30 19.15 -25.52
CA GLY A 11 -4.20 17.80 -24.94
C GLY A 11 -3.38 17.74 -23.64
N ARG A 12 -2.34 18.57 -23.52
CA ARG A 12 -1.48 18.62 -22.32
C ARG A 12 -2.20 19.25 -21.11
N LYS A 13 -3.05 20.26 -21.35
CA LYS A 13 -3.82 20.93 -20.29
C LYS A 13 -4.92 20.02 -19.74
N LEU A 14 -5.64 19.31 -20.61
CA LEU A 14 -6.70 18.37 -20.21
C LEU A 14 -6.17 17.17 -19.42
N ARG A 15 -4.99 16.65 -19.79
CA ARG A 15 -4.30 15.58 -19.04
C ARG A 15 -3.84 16.05 -17.66
N SER A 16 -3.34 17.29 -17.56
CA SER A 16 -2.94 17.91 -16.30
C SER A 16 -4.13 18.11 -15.35
N ASP A 17 -5.27 18.59 -15.86
CA ASP A 17 -6.50 18.76 -15.07
C ASP A 17 -7.06 17.42 -14.59
N THR A 18 -7.02 16.39 -15.45
CA THR A 18 -7.43 15.03 -15.10
C THR A 18 -6.59 14.44 -13.95
N LEU A 19 -5.27 14.54 -14.04
CA LEU A 19 -4.39 14.04 -12.98
C LEU A 19 -4.57 14.81 -11.68
N ARG A 20 -4.72 16.14 -11.74
CA ARG A 20 -4.99 16.96 -10.56
C ARG A 20 -6.30 16.55 -9.89
N ASN A 21 -7.38 16.36 -10.65
CA ASN A 21 -8.67 15.99 -10.09
C ASN A 21 -8.66 14.59 -9.45
N ARG A 22 -8.01 13.61 -10.09
CA ARG A 22 -7.79 12.30 -9.47
C ARG A 22 -7.06 12.43 -8.13
N ARG A 23 -5.97 13.20 -8.09
CA ARG A 23 -5.23 13.43 -6.86
C ARG A 23 -6.08 14.06 -5.75
N ARG A 24 -6.88 15.09 -6.06
CA ARG A 24 -7.80 15.71 -5.10
C ARG A 24 -8.82 14.73 -4.54
N LEU A 25 -9.34 13.81 -5.35
CA LEU A 25 -10.24 12.75 -4.90
C LEU A 25 -9.53 11.80 -3.92
N LEU A 26 -8.29 11.40 -4.21
CA LEU A 26 -7.51 10.54 -3.32
C LEU A 26 -7.10 11.25 -2.02
N GLU A 27 -6.72 12.53 -2.08
CA GLU A 27 -6.47 13.38 -0.90
C GLU A 27 -7.72 13.43 -0.01
N ALA A 28 -8.90 13.67 -0.59
CA ALA A 28 -10.17 13.68 0.11
C ALA A 28 -10.54 12.32 0.76
N VAL A 29 -10.21 11.20 0.11
CA VAL A 29 -10.37 9.85 0.71
C VAL A 29 -9.55 9.75 1.99
N GLY A 30 -8.28 10.17 1.95
CA GLY A 30 -7.40 10.09 3.11
C GLY A 30 -7.78 11.01 4.26
N GLU A 31 -8.27 12.21 3.96
CA GLU A 31 -8.81 13.12 4.98
C GLU A 31 -10.05 12.53 5.65
N LEU A 32 -11.05 12.11 4.86
CA LEU A 32 -12.28 11.55 5.39
C LEU A 32 -12.05 10.25 6.15
N ALA A 33 -11.16 9.38 5.66
CA ALA A 33 -10.82 8.14 6.34
C ALA A 33 -10.16 8.37 7.71
N ARG A 34 -9.51 9.52 7.95
CA ARG A 34 -8.95 9.89 9.26
C ARG A 34 -9.95 10.59 10.16
N GLU A 35 -10.75 11.50 9.60
CA GLU A 35 -11.66 12.36 10.36
C GLU A 35 -12.98 11.67 10.72
N ALA A 36 -13.58 10.97 9.75
CA ALA A 36 -14.91 10.37 9.86
C ALA A 36 -15.01 9.10 8.99
N PRO A 37 -14.38 7.98 9.40
CA PRO A 37 -14.38 6.74 8.62
C PRO A 37 -15.78 6.22 8.25
N ASP A 38 -16.77 6.43 9.12
CA ASP A 38 -18.16 5.99 8.93
C ASP A 38 -18.93 6.82 7.89
N GLU A 39 -18.42 8.01 7.54
CA GLU A 39 -19.02 8.92 6.55
C GLU A 39 -18.40 8.77 5.15
N LEU A 40 -17.48 7.82 4.98
CA LEU A 40 -16.67 7.63 3.78
C LEU A 40 -17.54 7.14 2.60
N THR A 41 -18.08 8.09 1.86
CA THR A 41 -18.95 7.87 0.70
C THR A 41 -18.44 8.63 -0.53
N MET A 42 -18.81 8.20 -1.74
CA MET A 42 -18.42 8.90 -2.98
C MET A 42 -18.92 10.36 -2.98
N GLN A 43 -20.10 10.62 -2.41
CA GLN A 43 -20.67 11.96 -2.28
C GLN A 43 -19.84 12.84 -1.35
N ALA A 44 -19.45 12.33 -0.17
CA ALA A 44 -18.60 13.05 0.77
C ALA A 44 -17.21 13.31 0.17
N ILE A 45 -16.61 12.32 -0.52
CA ILE A 45 -15.32 12.47 -1.21
C ILE A 45 -15.40 13.55 -2.28
N ALA A 46 -16.43 13.51 -3.13
CA ALA A 46 -16.63 14.48 -4.20
C ALA A 46 -16.79 15.91 -3.63
N ALA A 47 -17.60 16.06 -2.57
CA ALA A 47 -17.79 17.33 -1.89
C ALA A 47 -16.48 17.87 -1.30
N ARG A 48 -15.73 17.02 -0.58
CA ARG A 48 -14.45 17.39 0.02
C ARG A 48 -13.39 17.76 -1.01
N ALA A 49 -13.35 17.04 -2.13
CA ALA A 49 -12.46 17.35 -3.24
C ALA A 49 -12.93 18.55 -4.09
N GLU A 50 -14.06 19.18 -3.75
CA GLU A 50 -14.74 20.22 -4.52
C GLU A 50 -14.92 19.84 -6.00
N ILE A 51 -15.32 18.59 -6.23
CA ILE A 51 -15.58 18.03 -7.56
C ILE A 51 -17.05 17.60 -7.59
N GLY A 52 -17.77 17.97 -8.65
CA GLY A 52 -19.17 17.54 -8.81
C GLY A 52 -19.31 16.02 -8.79
N PRO A 53 -20.34 15.42 -8.14
CA PRO A 53 -20.48 13.97 -8.03
C PRO A 53 -20.44 13.23 -9.37
N ALA A 54 -21.12 13.76 -10.40
CA ALA A 54 -21.10 13.19 -11.74
C ALA A 54 -19.69 13.16 -12.36
N THR A 55 -18.83 14.11 -12.02
CA THR A 55 -17.43 14.14 -12.46
C THR A 55 -16.58 13.16 -11.67
N ALA A 56 -16.81 13.01 -10.36
CA ALA A 56 -16.15 11.98 -9.55
C ALA A 56 -16.45 10.57 -10.09
N TYR A 57 -17.73 10.27 -10.40
CA TYR A 57 -18.13 8.99 -11.00
C TYR A 57 -17.54 8.73 -12.41
N ARG A 58 -17.13 9.77 -13.14
CA ARG A 58 -16.39 9.62 -14.41
C ARG A 58 -14.93 9.19 -14.20
N TYR A 59 -14.35 9.51 -13.04
CA TYR A 59 -12.98 9.10 -12.71
C TYR A 59 -12.94 7.75 -12.01
N TYR A 60 -13.90 7.48 -11.14
CA TYR A 60 -14.04 6.23 -10.39
C TYR A 60 -15.51 5.83 -10.40
N SER A 61 -15.81 4.74 -11.08
CA SER A 61 -17.17 4.24 -11.29
C SER A 61 -17.83 3.71 -10.01
N SER A 62 -17.04 3.40 -8.98
CA SER A 62 -17.52 2.88 -7.71
C SER A 62 -16.67 3.38 -6.53
N MET A 63 -17.23 3.20 -5.33
CA MET A 63 -16.50 3.44 -4.08
C MET A 63 -15.29 2.50 -3.94
N GLU A 64 -15.44 1.25 -4.40
CA GLU A 64 -14.36 0.27 -4.39
C GLU A 64 -13.20 0.70 -5.30
N GLU A 65 -13.49 1.28 -6.47
CA GLU A 65 -12.46 1.74 -7.41
C GLU A 65 -11.65 2.91 -6.84
N VAL A 66 -12.30 3.88 -6.18
CA VAL A 66 -11.59 5.00 -5.56
C VAL A 66 -10.78 4.56 -4.33
N LEU A 67 -11.31 3.63 -3.52
CA LEU A 67 -10.56 3.03 -2.41
C LEU A 67 -9.37 2.21 -2.89
N ALA A 68 -9.55 1.41 -3.94
CA ALA A 68 -8.45 0.64 -4.55
C ALA A 68 -7.34 1.56 -5.08
N ALA A 69 -7.70 2.65 -5.76
CA ALA A 69 -6.74 3.64 -6.23
C ALA A 69 -6.03 4.36 -5.07
N TYR A 70 -6.74 4.65 -3.98
CA TYR A 70 -6.15 5.24 -2.79
C TYR A 70 -5.16 4.29 -2.11
N VAL A 71 -5.56 3.04 -1.88
CA VAL A 71 -4.69 2.00 -1.30
C VAL A 71 -3.47 1.77 -2.18
N LEU A 72 -3.63 1.72 -3.50
CA LEU A 72 -2.50 1.62 -4.43
C LEU A 72 -1.52 2.77 -4.22
N SER A 73 -2.00 4.02 -4.09
CA SER A 73 -1.11 5.17 -3.87
C SER A 73 -0.32 5.08 -2.55
N VAL A 74 -0.92 4.54 -1.49
CA VAL A 74 -0.24 4.31 -0.19
C VAL A 74 0.83 3.21 -0.32
N VAL A 75 0.55 2.16 -1.09
CA VAL A 75 1.51 1.08 -1.33
C VAL A 75 2.64 1.54 -2.25
N GLU A 76 2.35 2.38 -3.24
CA GLU A 76 3.35 3.03 -4.09
C GLU A 76 4.29 3.90 -3.27
N GLU A 77 3.80 4.57 -2.22
CA GLU A 77 4.64 5.32 -1.30
C GLU A 77 5.61 4.42 -0.52
N LEU A 78 5.15 3.27 -0.02
CA LEU A 78 6.03 2.29 0.62
C LEU A 78 7.07 1.74 -0.37
N LYS A 79 6.65 1.43 -1.60
CA LYS A 79 7.55 1.00 -2.68
C LYS A 79 8.62 2.03 -2.97
N ASP A 80 8.23 3.30 -3.10
CA ASP A 80 9.13 4.41 -3.33
C ASP A 80 10.12 4.61 -2.17
N PHE A 81 9.66 4.45 -0.94
CA PHE A 81 10.51 4.48 0.25
C PHE A 81 11.56 3.36 0.21
N THR A 82 11.15 2.12 -0.08
CA THR A 82 12.08 0.99 -0.24
C THR A 82 13.10 1.26 -1.34
N ALA A 83 12.66 1.74 -2.51
CA ALA A 83 13.52 1.97 -3.66
C ALA A 83 14.56 3.09 -3.46
N LYS A 84 14.24 4.09 -2.62
CA LYS A 84 15.13 5.22 -2.30
C LYS A 84 16.07 4.93 -1.12
N SER A 85 15.83 3.87 -0.36
CA SER A 85 16.66 3.51 0.79
C SER A 85 18.05 3.03 0.37
N THR A 86 19.06 3.42 1.13
CA THR A 86 20.43 2.92 0.96
C THR A 86 20.76 1.74 1.89
N ALA A 87 19.85 1.43 2.82
CA ALA A 87 19.99 0.29 3.72
C ALA A 87 19.85 -1.04 2.94
N GLN A 88 20.42 -2.12 3.48
CA GLN A 88 20.31 -3.47 2.92
C GLN A 88 20.08 -4.48 4.04
N GLY A 89 19.67 -5.70 3.70
CA GLY A 89 19.46 -6.77 4.69
C GLY A 89 18.39 -6.42 5.73
N ARG A 90 18.62 -6.85 6.97
CA ARG A 90 17.79 -6.59 8.15
C ARG A 90 17.58 -5.10 8.39
N PRO A 91 18.58 -4.20 8.31
CA PRO A 91 18.35 -2.76 8.40
C PRO A 91 17.30 -2.22 7.41
N LEU A 92 17.30 -2.69 6.16
CA LEU A 92 16.27 -2.29 5.19
C LEU A 92 14.91 -2.84 5.59
N PHE A 93 14.86 -4.10 6.01
CA PHE A 93 13.63 -4.73 6.48
C PHE A 93 13.01 -3.97 7.65
N ASP A 94 13.80 -3.66 8.68
CA ASP A 94 13.32 -2.94 9.87
C ASP A 94 12.82 -1.53 9.48
N ALA A 95 13.53 -0.81 8.61
CA ALA A 95 13.09 0.50 8.12
C ALA A 95 11.77 0.45 7.33
N VAL A 96 11.56 -0.59 6.52
CA VAL A 96 10.32 -0.77 5.75
C VAL A 96 9.16 -1.18 6.66
N VAL A 97 9.40 -2.00 7.69
CA VAL A 97 8.40 -2.30 8.72
C VAL A 97 8.01 -1.03 9.49
N ASP A 98 8.98 -0.22 9.91
CA ASP A 98 8.70 1.05 10.57
C ASP A 98 7.86 1.96 9.67
N ARG A 99 8.24 2.10 8.38
CA ARG A 99 7.46 2.90 7.43
C ARG A 99 6.06 2.36 7.22
N TRP A 100 5.90 1.04 7.15
CA TRP A 100 4.59 0.41 7.03
C TRP A 100 3.70 0.77 8.23
N VAL A 101 4.22 0.70 9.45
CA VAL A 101 3.47 1.07 10.66
C VAL A 101 3.10 2.57 10.68
N ASP A 102 3.94 3.46 10.14
CA ASP A 102 3.56 4.87 9.93
C ASP A 102 2.34 4.99 9.00
N LEU A 103 2.39 4.31 7.85
CA LEU A 103 1.30 4.33 6.88
C LEU A 103 0.02 3.71 7.45
N LEU A 104 0.12 2.68 8.31
CA LEU A 104 -1.04 2.13 9.01
C LEU A 104 -1.65 3.12 10.01
N ALA A 105 -0.82 3.88 10.74
CA ALA A 105 -1.29 4.93 11.62
C ALA A 105 -1.99 6.06 10.83
N GLU A 106 -1.49 6.40 9.64
CA GLU A 106 -2.05 7.48 8.82
C GLU A 106 -3.28 7.05 8.00
N HIS A 107 -3.30 5.83 7.47
CA HIS A 107 -4.25 5.37 6.46
C HIS A 107 -5.04 4.12 6.86
N GLY A 108 -4.90 3.69 8.12
CA GLY A 108 -5.38 2.42 8.65
C GLY A 108 -6.82 2.06 8.30
N PRO A 109 -7.81 2.96 8.48
CA PRO A 109 -9.20 2.66 8.12
C PRO A 109 -9.39 2.30 6.64
N ALA A 110 -8.72 3.00 5.72
CA ALA A 110 -8.84 2.73 4.29
C ALA A 110 -8.13 1.42 3.88
N LEU A 111 -6.94 1.15 4.46
CA LEU A 111 -6.19 -0.08 4.21
C LEU A 111 -6.93 -1.34 4.72
N VAL A 112 -7.69 -1.21 5.81
CA VAL A 112 -8.48 -2.31 6.36
C VAL A 112 -9.76 -2.56 5.54
N GLN A 113 -10.37 -1.53 4.96
CA GLN A 113 -11.63 -1.68 4.22
C GLN A 113 -11.48 -2.45 2.91
N LEU A 114 -10.32 -2.38 2.25
CA LEU A 114 -10.10 -3.08 0.98
C LEU A 114 -9.73 -4.56 1.21
N ARG A 115 -10.70 -5.36 1.66
CA ARG A 115 -10.53 -6.81 1.83
C ARG A 115 -11.00 -7.54 0.58
N SER A 116 -10.04 -8.21 -0.07
CA SER A 116 -10.34 -9.19 -1.11
C SER A 116 -10.89 -10.48 -0.51
N ARG A 117 -11.85 -11.10 -1.19
CA ARG A 117 -12.28 -12.49 -0.93
C ARG A 117 -11.27 -13.54 -1.43
N ARG A 118 -10.41 -13.14 -2.36
CA ARG A 118 -9.33 -13.94 -2.95
C ARG A 118 -8.06 -13.84 -2.12
N GLY A 119 -7.30 -14.93 -2.05
CA GLY A 119 -6.07 -15.02 -1.26
C GLY A 119 -4.94 -14.10 -1.74
N TYR A 120 -3.84 -14.02 -0.98
CA TYR A 120 -2.65 -13.25 -1.39
C TYR A 120 -2.01 -13.84 -2.65
N LEU A 121 -1.65 -15.13 -2.63
CA LEU A 121 -0.96 -15.79 -3.75
C LEU A 121 -1.81 -15.79 -5.02
N GLU A 122 -3.09 -16.09 -4.90
CA GLU A 122 -4.03 -16.05 -6.03
C GLU A 122 -4.05 -14.68 -6.72
N ARG A 123 -4.11 -13.59 -5.94
CA ARG A 123 -4.07 -12.22 -6.49
C ARG A 123 -2.69 -11.83 -7.01
N LEU A 124 -1.62 -12.33 -6.40
CA LEU A 124 -0.26 -12.10 -6.85
C LEU A 124 -0.04 -12.74 -8.23
N HIS A 125 -0.48 -14.00 -8.41
CA HIS A 125 -0.36 -14.74 -9.66
C HIS A 125 -1.25 -14.17 -10.76
N ASP A 126 -2.41 -13.61 -10.39
CA ASP A 126 -3.29 -12.89 -11.32
C ASP A 126 -2.81 -11.47 -11.68
N GLY A 127 -1.72 -10.99 -11.09
CA GLY A 127 -1.18 -9.66 -11.38
C GLY A 127 -2.04 -8.51 -10.88
N ASN A 128 -2.77 -8.69 -9.77
CA ASN A 128 -3.51 -7.58 -9.14
C ASN A 128 -2.55 -6.43 -8.80
N GLU A 129 -2.85 -5.22 -9.26
CA GLU A 129 -1.94 -4.08 -9.21
C GLU A 129 -1.46 -3.74 -7.78
N ILE A 130 -2.37 -3.77 -6.81
CA ILE A 130 -2.04 -3.49 -5.40
C ILE A 130 -1.10 -4.55 -4.84
N ILE A 131 -1.37 -5.84 -5.12
CA ILE A 131 -0.53 -6.93 -4.63
C ILE A 131 0.82 -6.97 -5.35
N ALA A 132 0.88 -6.64 -6.63
CA ALA A 132 2.13 -6.46 -7.36
C ALA A 132 2.97 -5.32 -6.76
N ALA A 133 2.36 -4.16 -6.48
CA ALA A 133 3.03 -3.04 -5.83
C ALA A 133 3.52 -3.41 -4.41
N MET A 134 2.72 -4.17 -3.66
CA MET A 134 3.09 -4.66 -2.34
C MET A 134 4.29 -5.62 -2.42
N ARG A 135 4.29 -6.54 -3.38
CA ARG A 135 5.44 -7.43 -3.66
C ARG A 135 6.69 -6.64 -4.04
N ASP A 136 6.55 -5.57 -4.81
CA ASP A 136 7.69 -4.71 -5.15
C ASP A 136 8.23 -3.95 -3.92
N ALA A 137 7.36 -3.48 -3.04
CA ALA A 137 7.73 -2.79 -1.81
C ALA A 137 8.46 -3.68 -0.81
N TRP A 138 7.99 -4.93 -0.64
CA TRP A 138 8.52 -5.88 0.35
C TRP A 138 9.58 -6.83 -0.20
N GLY A 139 9.65 -7.03 -1.52
CA GLY A 139 10.56 -7.98 -2.15
C GLY A 139 12.02 -7.74 -1.78
N PRO A 140 12.58 -6.54 -2.02
CA PRO A 140 13.96 -6.23 -1.64
C PRO A 140 14.29 -6.43 -0.14
N PRO A 141 13.55 -5.87 0.83
CA PRO A 141 13.85 -6.09 2.25
C PRO A 141 13.71 -7.55 2.67
N VAL A 142 12.69 -8.26 2.18
CA VAL A 142 12.48 -9.68 2.53
C VAL A 142 13.58 -10.55 1.96
N ARG A 143 14.02 -10.32 0.71
CA ARG A 143 15.17 -11.01 0.12
C ARG A 143 16.44 -10.78 0.93
N GLY A 144 16.70 -9.53 1.32
CA GLY A 144 17.85 -9.20 2.16
C GLY A 144 17.79 -9.91 3.51
N LEU A 145 16.62 -9.92 4.15
CA LEU A 145 16.42 -10.61 5.42
C LEU A 145 16.64 -12.12 5.30
N LEU A 146 16.14 -12.76 4.23
CA LEU A 146 16.36 -14.19 3.98
C LEU A 146 17.86 -14.52 3.92
N ALA A 147 18.63 -13.71 3.18
CA ALA A 147 20.07 -13.87 3.09
C ALA A 147 20.75 -13.74 4.47
N ASP A 148 20.38 -12.73 5.26
CA ASP A 148 20.95 -12.50 6.60
C ASP A 148 20.69 -13.65 7.57
N ILE A 149 19.54 -14.34 7.45
CA ILE A 149 19.19 -15.50 8.30
C ILE A 149 19.55 -16.85 7.66
N GLY A 150 20.27 -16.85 6.53
CA GLY A 150 20.78 -18.04 5.87
C GLY A 150 19.71 -18.90 5.19
N LEU A 151 18.61 -18.29 4.71
CA LEU A 151 17.54 -18.97 3.99
C LEU A 151 17.62 -18.73 2.46
N PRO A 152 17.22 -19.73 1.65
CA PRO A 152 17.29 -19.66 0.20
C PRO A 152 16.39 -18.56 -0.41
N GLU A 153 16.84 -17.93 -1.50
CA GLU A 153 16.07 -16.90 -2.21
C GLU A 153 14.78 -17.47 -2.84
N GLU A 154 14.77 -18.74 -3.19
CA GLU A 154 13.61 -19.46 -3.75
C GLU A 154 12.40 -19.44 -2.80
N MET A 155 12.63 -19.18 -1.51
CA MET A 155 11.56 -18.99 -0.53
C MET A 155 10.87 -17.64 -0.61
N LEU A 156 11.31 -16.69 -1.45
CA LEU A 156 10.81 -15.31 -1.45
C LEU A 156 9.28 -15.23 -1.59
N GLU A 157 8.65 -16.05 -2.44
CA GLU A 157 7.18 -16.03 -2.59
C GLU A 157 6.47 -16.45 -1.28
N HIS A 158 6.92 -17.54 -0.66
CA HIS A 158 6.38 -18.02 0.61
C HIS A 158 6.68 -17.03 1.76
N ALA A 159 7.85 -16.39 1.73
CA ALA A 159 8.23 -15.36 2.68
C ALA A 159 7.32 -14.13 2.58
N LEU A 160 7.01 -13.68 1.35
CA LEU A 160 6.06 -12.59 1.11
C LEU A 160 4.63 -12.96 1.52
N PHE A 161 4.22 -14.22 1.32
CA PHE A 161 2.94 -14.72 1.85
C PHE A 161 2.88 -14.62 3.37
N LEU A 162 3.91 -15.08 4.09
CA LEU A 162 3.99 -14.99 5.55
C LEU A 162 4.08 -13.54 6.03
N ASN A 163 4.83 -12.69 5.32
CA ASN A 163 4.90 -11.25 5.60
C ASN A 163 3.52 -10.60 5.50
N ASN A 164 2.76 -10.89 4.44
CA ASN A 164 1.39 -10.40 4.28
C ASN A 164 0.47 -10.84 5.44
N MET A 165 0.67 -12.04 6.00
CA MET A 165 -0.12 -12.51 7.15
C MET A 165 0.28 -11.81 8.45
N ILE A 166 1.58 -11.70 8.74
CA ILE A 166 2.07 -11.18 10.03
C ILE A 166 1.96 -9.66 10.12
N PHE A 167 2.13 -8.97 8.99
CA PHE A 167 2.02 -7.52 8.90
C PHE A 167 0.70 -7.06 8.27
N ASP A 168 -0.37 -7.86 8.40
CA ASP A 168 -1.72 -7.49 7.96
C ASP A 168 -2.14 -6.17 8.62
N PRO A 169 -2.65 -5.19 7.84
CA PRO A 169 -3.05 -3.88 8.35
C PRO A 169 -3.98 -3.92 9.56
N ARG A 170 -4.94 -4.85 9.56
CA ARG A 170 -5.95 -4.97 10.62
C ARG A 170 -5.33 -5.51 11.89
N GLU A 171 -4.60 -6.60 11.77
CA GLU A 171 -4.02 -7.29 12.93
C GLU A 171 -2.93 -6.44 13.60
N VAL A 172 -2.11 -5.72 12.82
CA VAL A 172 -1.10 -4.80 13.37
C VAL A 172 -1.77 -3.64 14.10
N GLN A 173 -2.84 -3.05 13.55
CA GLN A 173 -3.57 -1.97 14.21
C GLN A 173 -4.28 -2.45 15.47
N ASP A 174 -4.91 -3.63 15.44
CA ASP A 174 -5.55 -4.24 16.59
C ASP A 174 -4.53 -4.44 17.72
N LEU A 175 -3.38 -5.03 17.41
CA LEU A 175 -2.30 -5.26 18.37
C LEU A 175 -1.77 -3.94 18.98
N LEU A 176 -1.65 -2.88 18.18
CA LEU A 176 -1.22 -1.56 18.66
C LEU A 176 -2.26 -0.85 19.54
N ARG A 177 -3.55 -1.12 19.35
CA ARG A 177 -4.65 -0.43 20.05
C ARG A 177 -5.12 -1.18 21.30
N GLU A 178 -5.19 -2.50 21.23
CA GLU A 178 -5.81 -3.35 22.24
C GLU A 178 -4.81 -3.90 23.27
N THR A 179 -3.53 -3.51 23.18
CA THR A 179 -2.50 -3.94 24.12
C THR A 179 -1.72 -2.76 24.70
N SER A 180 -1.04 -2.98 25.83
CA SER A 180 -0.16 -1.97 26.46
C SER A 180 1.24 -1.91 25.84
N LEU A 181 1.45 -2.57 24.69
CA LEU A 181 2.75 -2.69 24.08
C LEU A 181 3.11 -1.39 23.36
N SER A 182 4.34 -0.92 23.55
CA SER A 182 4.84 0.19 22.73
C SER A 182 4.99 -0.25 21.27
N ARG A 183 4.90 0.72 20.34
CA ARG A 183 5.15 0.50 18.91
C ARG A 183 6.44 -0.29 18.65
N ARG A 184 7.53 0.09 19.32
CA ARG A 184 8.83 -0.57 19.20
C ARG A 184 8.75 -2.04 19.60
N GLU A 185 8.04 -2.36 20.68
CA GLU A 185 7.87 -3.73 21.12
C GLU A 185 6.98 -4.54 20.18
N VAL A 186 5.90 -3.95 19.64
CA VAL A 186 5.06 -4.60 18.61
C VAL A 186 5.90 -4.97 17.39
N ILE A 187 6.63 -4.01 16.83
CA ILE A 187 7.51 -4.22 15.67
C ILE A 187 8.55 -5.29 15.97
N THR A 188 9.22 -5.21 17.13
CA THR A 188 10.22 -6.20 17.53
C THR A 188 9.61 -7.61 17.59
N ARG A 189 8.46 -7.77 18.25
CA ARG A 189 7.81 -9.08 18.41
C ARG A 189 7.32 -9.65 17.08
N LEU A 190 6.71 -8.84 16.23
CA LEU A 190 6.25 -9.27 14.91
C LEU A 190 7.41 -9.66 14.00
N THR A 191 8.50 -8.91 14.00
CA THR A 191 9.69 -9.25 13.22
C THR A 191 10.34 -10.55 13.71
N GLU A 192 10.47 -10.75 15.03
CA GLU A 192 10.99 -12.01 15.56
C GLU A 192 10.06 -13.19 15.28
N ALA A 193 8.75 -13.01 15.39
CA ALA A 193 7.76 -14.01 15.02
C ALA A 193 7.85 -14.37 13.52
N TYR A 194 8.06 -13.37 12.66
CA TYR A 194 8.27 -13.58 11.22
C TYR A 194 9.55 -14.36 10.93
N CYS A 195 10.68 -13.99 11.51
CA CYS A 195 11.92 -14.76 11.37
C CYS A 195 11.77 -16.20 11.89
N GLY A 196 11.03 -16.40 12.99
CA GLY A 196 10.68 -17.72 13.51
C GLY A 196 9.84 -18.52 12.52
N ALA A 197 8.81 -17.92 11.94
CA ALA A 197 7.94 -18.53 10.94
C ALA A 197 8.72 -18.92 9.67
N LEU A 198 9.61 -18.06 9.17
CA LEU A 198 10.47 -18.36 8.02
C LEU A 198 11.35 -19.59 8.27
N ARG A 199 12.03 -19.65 9.41
CA ARG A 199 12.87 -20.81 9.78
C ARG A 199 12.05 -22.08 9.98
N GLY A 200 10.87 -21.96 10.59
CA GLY A 200 9.94 -23.07 10.77
C GLY A 200 9.45 -23.63 9.43
N TRP A 201 9.10 -22.74 8.50
CA TRP A 201 8.67 -23.09 7.15
C TRP A 201 9.77 -23.82 6.37
N ALA A 202 10.99 -23.26 6.38
CA ALA A 202 12.15 -23.84 5.69
C ALA A 202 12.49 -25.25 6.19
N ARG A 203 12.32 -25.50 7.49
CA ARG A 203 12.59 -26.81 8.11
C ARG A 203 11.52 -27.87 7.83
N ALA A 204 10.31 -27.45 7.54
CA ALA A 204 9.16 -28.36 7.39
C ALA A 204 9.00 -28.88 5.95
N GLY A 205 9.58 -28.19 4.96
CA GLY A 205 9.71 -28.65 3.58
C GLY A 205 10.93 -29.53 3.39
#